data_AF-C5D7I4-F1
#
_entry.id   AF-C5D7I4-F1
#
_cell.length_a   1.000
_cell.length_b   1.000
_cell.length_c   1.000
_cell.angle_alpha   90.00
_cell.angle_beta   90.00
_cell.angle_gamma   90.00
#
_symmetry.space_group_name_H-M   'P 1'
#
loop_
_entity.id
_entity.type
_entity.pdbx_description
1 polymer ?
#
loop_
_entity_poly.entity_id
_entity_poly.type
_entity_poly.pdbx_seq_one_letter_code
_entity_poly.pdbx_strand_id
1 'polypeptide(L)'
;MGNVNKVWWSMQDLKERTGYSEEWLKENILLHPRYRQMLDLENGGFVYYPEKKGERWCFIASRMEEFLEKHFRDIFMKKLRRFER
;
A
#
# COMPACT_ATOMS: atom_id res chain seq x y z
N MET A 1 9.21 3.81 25.07
CA MET A 1 9.29 4.90 24.05
C MET A 1 7.96 4.90 23.32
N GLY A 2 7.18 5.98 23.42
CA GLY A 2 5.85 6.03 22.81
C GLY A 2 5.96 5.96 21.29
N ASN A 3 5.20 5.06 20.65
CA ASN A 3 5.06 5.03 19.21
C ASN A 3 4.42 6.35 18.76
N VAL A 4 5.23 7.28 18.23
CA VAL A 4 4.70 8.42 17.50
C VAL A 4 4.11 7.86 16.22
N ASN A 5 2.78 7.77 16.15
CA ASN A 5 2.09 7.38 14.93
C ASN A 5 2.41 8.42 13.86
N LYS A 6 3.24 8.04 12.88
CA LYS A 6 3.53 8.89 11.72
C LYS A 6 2.22 9.14 10.98
N VAL A 7 1.95 10.41 10.66
CA VAL A 7 0.80 10.80 9.80
C VAL A 7 0.99 10.27 8.38
N TRP A 8 2.25 10.20 7.93
CA TRP A 8 2.64 9.83 6.58
C TRP A 8 3.54 8.59 6.59
N TRP A 9 3.29 7.68 5.67
CA TRP A 9 4.18 6.56 5.37
C TRP A 9 4.94 6.81 4.08
N SER A 10 6.15 6.29 4.03
CA SER A 10 6.93 6.07 2.81
C SER A 10 6.70 4.65 2.29
N MET A 11 7.26 4.34 1.12
CA MET A 11 7.29 2.96 0.62
C MET A 11 7.98 2.01 1.61
N GLN A 12 9.00 2.47 2.32
CA GLN A 12 9.72 1.64 3.29
C GLN A 12 8.83 1.31 4.50
N ASP A 13 8.07 2.28 5.01
CA ASP A 13 7.11 2.03 6.09
C ASP A 13 6.05 1.01 5.65
N LEU A 14 5.52 1.12 4.42
CA LEU A 14 4.55 0.16 3.90
C LEU A 14 5.12 -1.26 3.82
N LYS A 15 6.37 -1.41 3.34
CA LYS A 15 7.07 -2.70 3.30
C LYS A 15 7.23 -3.31 4.69
N GLU A 16 7.61 -2.51 5.68
CA GLU A 16 7.77 -2.96 7.07
C GLU A 16 6.43 -3.40 7.69
N ARG A 17 5.35 -2.69 7.37
CA ARG A 17 4.00 -2.99 7.88
C ARG A 17 3.42 -4.28 7.27
N THR A 18 3.71 -4.56 6.00
CA THR A 18 3.11 -5.71 5.30
C THR A 18 4.04 -6.90 5.14
N GLY A 19 5.35 -6.72 5.30
CA GLY A 19 6.37 -7.75 5.05
C GLY A 19 6.55 -8.13 3.57
N TYR A 20 6.12 -7.28 2.63
CA TYR A 20 6.22 -7.55 1.19
C TYR A 20 7.25 -6.65 0.51
N SER A 21 7.81 -7.12 -0.62
CA SER A 21 8.70 -6.31 -1.44
C SER A 21 7.94 -5.16 -2.11
N GLU A 22 8.67 -4.13 -2.54
CA GLU A 22 8.10 -3.01 -3.27
C GLU A 22 7.45 -3.44 -4.59
N GLU A 23 8.07 -4.36 -5.30
CA GLU A 23 7.56 -4.91 -6.57
C GLU A 23 6.22 -5.61 -6.34
N TRP A 24 6.14 -6.47 -5.31
CA TRP A 24 4.91 -7.17 -4.98
C TRP A 24 3.79 -6.20 -4.60
N LEU A 25 4.10 -5.19 -3.77
CA LEU A 25 3.16 -4.16 -3.36
C LEU A 25 2.65 -3.36 -4.55
N LYS A 26 3.53 -2.98 -5.48
CA LYS A 26 3.14 -2.31 -6.73
C LYS A 26 2.20 -3.18 -7.55
N GLU A 27 2.58 -4.42 -7.84
CA GLU A 27 1.79 -5.29 -8.71
C GLU A 27 0.42 -5.69 -8.13
N ASN A 28 0.36 -5.94 -6.82
CA ASN A 28 -0.81 -6.55 -6.19
C ASN A 28 -1.71 -5.55 -5.47
N ILE A 29 -1.20 -4.35 -5.16
CA ILE A 29 -1.93 -3.32 -4.42
C ILE A 29 -1.88 -1.99 -5.18
N LEU A 30 -0.72 -1.35 -5.28
CA LEU A 30 -0.64 0.08 -5.63
C LEU A 30 -0.95 0.35 -7.11
N LEU A 31 -0.50 -0.51 -8.02
CA LEU A 31 -0.74 -0.41 -9.46
C LEU A 31 -1.82 -1.38 -9.92
N HIS A 32 -2.35 -2.22 -9.03
CA HIS A 32 -3.40 -3.17 -9.39
C HIS A 32 -4.68 -2.41 -9.77
N PRO A 33 -5.28 -2.63 -10.96
CA PRO A 33 -6.38 -1.81 -11.47
C PRO A 33 -7.59 -1.70 -10.51
N ARG A 34 -7.89 -2.79 -9.79
CA ARG A 34 -8.97 -2.82 -8.78
C ARG A 34 -8.79 -1.80 -7.65
N TYR A 35 -7.56 -1.51 -7.25
CA TYR A 35 -7.27 -0.69 -6.08
C TYR A 35 -6.72 0.68 -6.45
N ARG A 36 -5.96 0.79 -7.54
CA ARG A 36 -5.30 2.04 -7.93
C ARG A 36 -6.25 3.23 -7.93
N GLN A 37 -7.44 3.11 -8.53
CA GLN A 37 -8.41 4.21 -8.57
C GLN A 37 -8.88 4.66 -7.17
N MET A 38 -8.94 3.75 -6.19
CA MET A 38 -9.33 4.08 -4.81
C MET A 38 -8.17 4.71 -4.01
N LEU A 39 -6.94 4.34 -4.36
CA LEU A 39 -5.73 4.73 -3.64
C LEU A 39 -5.20 6.08 -4.10
N ASP A 40 -5.29 6.36 -5.40
CA ASP A 40 -4.68 7.54 -6.04
C ASP A 40 -5.23 8.86 -5.52
N LEU A 41 -4.32 9.73 -5.08
CA LEU A 41 -4.64 11.07 -4.58
C LEU A 41 -5.40 11.89 -5.62
N GLU A 42 -5.10 11.74 -6.92
CA GLU A 42 -5.81 12.44 -7.99
C GLU A 42 -7.29 12.04 -8.07
N ASN A 43 -7.65 10.85 -7.57
CA ASN A 43 -9.01 10.33 -7.50
C ASN A 43 -9.65 10.53 -6.10
N GLY A 44 -9.07 11.37 -5.24
CA GLY A 44 -9.56 11.58 -3.87
C GLY A 44 -9.12 10.49 -2.88
N GLY A 45 -8.18 9.64 -3.29
CA GLY A 45 -7.55 8.62 -2.46
C GLY A 45 -6.59 9.20 -1.43
N PHE A 46 -5.55 8.45 -1.10
CA PHE A 46 -4.66 8.75 0.01
C PHE A 46 -3.21 8.32 -0.25
N VAL A 47 -2.87 8.07 -1.51
CA VAL A 47 -1.55 7.68 -1.97
C VAL A 47 -1.09 8.65 -3.05
N TYR A 48 0.04 9.30 -2.81
CA TYR A 48 0.75 10.07 -3.81
C TYR A 48 1.64 9.14 -4.66
N TYR A 49 1.37 9.10 -5.96
CA TYR A 49 2.15 8.34 -6.94
C TYR A 49 3.25 9.26 -7.52
N PRO A 50 4.54 8.94 -7.32
CA PRO A 50 5.62 9.78 -7.86
C PRO A 50 5.66 9.67 -9.39
N GLU A 51 5.62 10.81 -10.06
CA GLU A 51 5.65 10.89 -11.53
C GLU A 51 6.96 11.47 -12.04
N LYS A 52 7.57 12.35 -11.24
CA LYS A 52 8.81 13.05 -11.62
C LYS A 52 10.01 12.48 -10.90
N LYS A 53 11.17 12.62 -11.54
CA LYS A 53 12.44 12.21 -10.95
C LYS A 53 12.67 12.97 -9.63
N GLY A 54 12.91 12.22 -8.55
CA GLY A 54 13.16 12.76 -7.21
C GLY A 54 11.94 12.76 -6.28
N GLU A 55 10.74 12.53 -6.81
CA GLU A 55 9.54 12.35 -6.01
C GLU A 55 9.52 10.98 -5.31
N ARG A 56 8.81 10.90 -4.19
CA ARG A 56 8.70 9.69 -3.38
C ARG A 56 7.24 9.35 -3.13
N TRP A 57 6.97 8.06 -2.98
CA TRP A 57 5.68 7.58 -2.50
C TRP A 57 5.36 8.18 -1.13
N CYS A 58 4.13 8.64 -0.98
CA CYS A 58 3.60 9.12 0.29
C CYS A 58 2.21 8.54 0.49
N PHE A 59 1.93 8.01 1.67
CA PHE A 59 0.64 7.43 2.03
C PHE A 59 0.13 8.13 3.29
N ILE A 60 -1.16 8.47 3.37
CA ILE A 60 -1.78 8.82 4.66
C ILE A 60 -1.86 7.52 5.46
N ALA A 61 -1.09 7.44 6.54
CA ALA A 61 -0.87 6.21 7.30
C ALA A 61 -2.17 5.54 7.74
N SER A 62 -3.06 6.31 8.39
CA SER A 62 -4.32 5.80 8.93
C SER A 62 -5.26 5.26 7.84
N ARG A 63 -5.32 5.93 6.69
CA ARG A 63 -6.19 5.49 5.57
C ARG A 63 -5.61 4.26 4.87
N MET A 64 -4.29 4.16 4.78
CA MET A 64 -3.63 2.97 4.24
C MET A 64 -3.81 1.76 5.17
N GLU A 65 -3.72 1.96 6.48
CA GLU A 65 -4.01 0.92 7.48
C GLU A 65 -5.45 0.42 7.37
N GLU A 66 -6.44 1.33 7.37
CA GLU A 66 -7.86 0.99 7.19
C GLU A 66 -8.10 0.20 5.89
N PHE A 67 -7.47 0.63 4.79
CA PHE A 67 -7.56 -0.06 3.52
C PHE A 67 -7.00 -1.49 3.59
N LEU A 68 -5.82 -1.67 4.21
CA LEU A 68 -5.20 -2.98 4.37
C LEU A 68 -6.05 -3.90 5.22
N GLU A 69 -6.66 -3.41 6.31
CA GLU A 69 -7.59 -4.16 7.15
C GLU A 69 -8.83 -4.58 6.37
N LYS A 70 -9.48 -3.64 5.67
CA LYS A 70 -10.69 -3.88 4.89
C LYS A 70 -10.49 -4.91 3.78
N HIS A 71 -9.33 -4.88 3.12
CA HIS A 71 -9.00 -5.76 2.01
C HIS A 71 -8.06 -6.92 2.41
N PHE A 72 -7.87 -7.15 3.72
CA PHE A 72 -6.89 -8.11 4.23
C PHE A 72 -7.08 -9.50 3.62
N ARG A 73 -8.32 -10.02 3.62
CA ARG A 73 -8.61 -11.32 3.03
C ARG A 73 -8.22 -11.41 1.56
N ASP A 74 -8.56 -10.39 0.77
CA ASP A 74 -8.31 -10.39 -0.68
C ASP A 74 -6.82 -10.26 -1.03
N ILE A 75 -6.09 -9.44 -0.27
CA ILE A 75 -4.65 -9.19 -0.44
C ILE A 75 -3.85 -10.42 -0.01
N PHE A 76 -4.15 -10.98 1.17
CA PHE A 76 -3.30 -12.00 1.79
C PHE A 76 -3.73 -13.44 1.47
N MET A 77 -5.01 -13.74 1.17
CA MET A 77 -5.43 -15.11 0.78
C MET A 77 -5.09 -15.46 -0.67
N LYS A 78 -4.86 -14.48 -1.57
CA LYS A 78 -4.37 -14.77 -2.93
C LYS A 78 -3.01 -15.49 -2.91
N LYS A 79 -2.20 -15.26 -1.87
CA LYS A 79 -0.89 -15.90 -1.69
C LYS A 79 -1.01 -17.39 -1.42
N LEU A 80 -1.98 -17.82 -0.61
CA LEU A 80 -2.14 -19.24 -0.24
C LEU A 80 -2.41 -20.14 -1.46
N ARG A 81 -3.22 -19.68 -2.41
CA ARG A 81 -3.58 -20.45 -3.62
C ARG A 81 -2.46 -20.58 -4.65
N ARG A 82 -1.38 -19.81 -4.53
CA ARG A 82 -0.22 -19.90 -5.45
C ARG A 82 0.80 -20.97 -5.05
N PHE A 83 0.75 -21.46 -3.80
CA PHE A 83 1.63 -22.51 -3.29
C PHE A 83 1.04 -23.93 -3.43
N GLU A 84 -0.21 -24.05 -3.92
CA GLU A 84 -0.89 -25.33 -4.16
C GLU A 84 -0.82 -25.77 -5.64
N ARG A 85 0.10 -25.23 -6.44
CA ARG A 85 0.35 -25.64 -7.84
C ARG A 85 1.82 -25.91 -8.09
#